data_AF-A0A661V1I5-F1
#
_entry.id   AF-A0A661V1I5-F1
#
_cell.length_a   1.000
_cell.length_b   1.000
_cell.length_c   1.000
_cell.angle_alpha   90.00
_cell.angle_beta   90.00
_cell.angle_gamma   90.00
#
_symmetry.space_group_name_H-M   'P 1'
#
loop_
_entity.id
_entity.type
_entity.pdbx_description
1 polymer ?
#
loop_
_entity_poly.entity_id
_entity_poly.type
_entity_poly.pdbx_seq_one_letter_code
_entity_poly.pdbx_strand_id
1 'polypeptide(L)'
;MLIIGENINASSRRIAEAIKARNSTFLEELILRCAQNADYLDVNVGGDKGSTEQEIEDMKWLIDIICKVTDKAIVVDSANPEVIEAGLKQGVSLRAERSNRVAMVNSVNAEKARLEAIGPLVGEYRVDVIALAMDDKGIPSRVEERIRACDLILEGLSRYNIPAERVYFDPLVLPIGVDTTQG
;
A
#
# COMPACT_ATOMS: atom_id res chain seq x y z
N MET A 1 -10.84 7.32 -13.84
CA MET A 1 -10.07 6.14 -13.40
C MET A 1 -8.91 6.67 -12.61
N LEU A 2 -8.70 6.19 -11.38
CA LEU A 2 -7.50 6.50 -10.60
C LEU A 2 -6.39 5.55 -11.05
N ILE A 3 -5.16 6.05 -11.16
CA ILE A 3 -3.99 5.28 -11.58
C ILE A 3 -2.99 5.22 -10.43
N ILE A 4 -2.70 4.01 -9.95
CA ILE A 4 -1.65 3.73 -8.97
C ILE A 4 -0.44 3.17 -9.72
N GLY A 5 0.70 3.87 -9.69
CA GLY A 5 1.93 3.43 -10.33
C GLY A 5 2.71 2.45 -9.46
N GLU A 6 2.86 1.19 -9.91
CA GLU A 6 3.48 0.07 -9.17
C GLU A 6 5.02 -0.04 -9.31
N ASN A 7 5.67 0.91 -9.98
CA ASN A 7 7.07 0.74 -10.40
C ASN A 7 8.10 0.82 -9.25
N ILE A 8 7.72 1.33 -8.08
CA ILE A 8 8.61 1.49 -6.91
C ILE A 8 8.39 0.30 -5.98
N ASN A 9 8.75 -0.88 -6.46
CA ASN A 9 8.49 -2.14 -5.76
C ASN A 9 9.76 -3.00 -5.67
N ALA A 10 10.16 -3.34 -4.44
CA ALA A 10 11.38 -4.10 -4.14
C ALA A 10 11.35 -5.57 -4.57
N SER A 11 10.20 -6.13 -4.97
CA SER A 11 10.18 -7.43 -5.67
C SER A 11 10.94 -7.39 -7.00
N SER A 12 11.03 -6.22 -7.63
CA SER A 12 11.91 -6.00 -8.76
C SER A 12 13.35 -5.92 -8.29
N ARG A 13 14.18 -6.86 -8.75
CA ARG A 13 15.62 -6.91 -8.45
C ARG A 13 16.32 -5.56 -8.66
N ARG A 14 15.99 -4.86 -9.74
CA ARG A 14 16.59 -3.55 -10.07
C ARG A 14 16.26 -2.50 -9.02
N ILE A 15 15.04 -2.50 -8.50
CA ILE A 15 14.58 -1.56 -7.47
C ILE A 15 15.18 -1.93 -6.12
N ALA A 16 15.18 -3.22 -5.74
CA ALA A 16 15.83 -3.70 -4.53
C ALA A 16 17.32 -3.34 -4.48
N GLU A 17 18.05 -3.54 -5.57
CA GLU A 17 19.47 -3.17 -5.66
C GLU A 17 19.67 -1.65 -5.53
N ALA A 18 18.78 -0.84 -6.12
CA ALA A 18 18.83 0.61 -5.99
C ALA A 18 18.56 1.10 -4.56
N ILE A 19 17.58 0.51 -3.88
CA ILE A 19 17.27 0.80 -2.46
C ILE A 19 18.48 0.46 -1.59
N LYS A 20 19.00 -0.77 -1.74
CA LYS A 20 20.16 -1.25 -0.99
C LYS A 20 21.40 -0.39 -1.20
N ALA A 21 21.63 0.07 -2.44
CA ALA A 21 22.77 0.93 -2.77
C ALA A 21 22.54 2.42 -2.44
N ARG A 22 21.37 2.79 -1.88
CA ARG A 22 20.93 4.17 -1.69
C ARG A 22 21.09 5.04 -2.95
N ASN A 23 20.81 4.46 -4.12
CA ASN A 23 20.97 5.13 -5.41
C ASN A 23 19.81 6.11 -5.67
N SER A 24 19.86 7.28 -5.01
CA SER A 24 18.80 8.29 -5.09
C SER A 24 18.61 8.80 -6.52
N THR A 25 19.68 9.03 -7.28
CA THR A 25 19.59 9.55 -8.66
C THR A 25 18.72 8.65 -9.55
N PHE A 26 18.96 7.34 -9.52
CA PHE A 26 18.16 6.40 -10.31
C PHE A 26 16.68 6.39 -9.88
N LEU A 27 16.43 6.42 -8.58
CA LEU A 27 15.06 6.40 -8.04
C LEU A 27 14.32 7.70 -8.32
N GLU A 28 14.97 8.86 -8.15
CA GLU A 28 14.42 10.19 -8.47
C GLU A 28 13.97 10.26 -9.94
N GLU A 29 14.83 9.81 -10.87
CA GLU A 29 14.48 9.76 -12.30
C GLU A 29 13.32 8.81 -12.60
N LEU A 30 13.28 7.64 -11.94
CA LEU A 30 12.19 6.69 -12.08
C LEU A 30 10.88 7.28 -11.58
N ILE A 31 10.88 7.84 -10.38
CA ILE A 31 9.71 8.45 -9.74
C ILE A 31 9.15 9.58 -10.61
N LEU A 32 10.00 10.46 -11.15
CA LEU A 32 9.58 11.53 -12.03
C LEU A 32 8.90 11.02 -13.31
N ARG A 33 9.38 9.91 -13.89
CA ARG A 33 8.74 9.29 -15.06
C ARG A 33 7.39 8.67 -14.68
N CYS A 34 7.32 7.92 -13.60
CA CYS A 34 6.10 7.26 -13.13
C CYS A 34 5.01 8.30 -12.78
N ALA A 35 5.40 9.41 -12.15
CA ALA A 35 4.49 10.48 -11.73
C ALA A 35 3.76 11.16 -12.92
N GLN A 36 4.27 11.08 -14.15
CA GLN A 36 3.62 11.73 -15.30
C GLN A 36 2.25 11.14 -15.63
N ASN A 37 2.04 9.85 -15.36
CA ASN A 37 0.83 9.12 -15.76
C ASN A 37 0.07 8.50 -14.59
N ALA A 38 0.54 8.68 -13.35
CA ALA A 38 -0.08 8.11 -12.17
C ALA A 38 -0.72 9.21 -11.31
N ASP A 39 -1.84 8.88 -10.65
CA ASP A 39 -2.46 9.72 -9.61
C ASP A 39 -1.79 9.47 -8.26
N TYR A 40 -1.41 8.22 -8.00
CA TYR A 40 -0.68 7.79 -6.81
C TYR A 40 0.58 7.01 -7.17
N LEU A 41 1.57 7.02 -6.29
CA LEU A 41 2.76 6.19 -6.38
C LEU A 41 2.72 5.13 -5.28
N ASP A 42 2.69 3.86 -5.67
CA ASP A 42 2.81 2.74 -4.75
C ASP A 42 4.27 2.54 -4.37
N VAL A 43 4.52 2.36 -3.07
CA VAL A 43 5.86 2.22 -2.50
C VAL A 43 5.91 0.95 -1.70
N ASN A 44 6.67 -0.01 -2.22
CA ASN A 44 6.87 -1.31 -1.60
C ASN A 44 8.38 -1.54 -1.38
N VAL A 45 8.75 -1.80 -0.13
CA VAL A 45 10.12 -2.11 0.31
C VAL A 45 10.34 -3.58 0.65
N GLY A 46 9.27 -4.39 0.54
CA GLY A 46 9.28 -5.81 0.87
C GLY A 46 10.15 -6.61 -0.10
N GLY A 47 11.06 -7.40 0.45
CA GLY A 47 11.94 -8.29 -0.30
C GLY A 47 12.56 -9.36 0.59
N ASP A 48 13.10 -10.42 -0.02
CA ASP A 48 13.35 -11.71 0.63
C ASP A 48 14.30 -11.74 1.86
N LYS A 49 14.92 -10.63 2.29
CA LYS A 49 16.07 -10.67 3.21
C LYS A 49 16.27 -9.46 4.16
N GLY A 50 15.26 -8.60 4.34
CA GLY A 50 15.34 -7.44 5.25
C GLY A 50 14.87 -7.76 6.68
N SER A 51 15.38 -7.04 7.69
CA SER A 51 14.71 -6.98 9.00
C SER A 51 13.61 -5.91 8.96
N THR A 52 12.62 -5.99 9.87
CA THR A 52 11.57 -4.96 10.00
C THR A 52 12.15 -3.56 10.14
N GLU A 53 13.24 -3.41 10.90
CA GLU A 53 13.91 -2.12 11.10
C GLU A 53 14.50 -1.57 9.78
N GLN A 54 15.07 -2.45 8.95
CA GLN A 54 15.58 -2.05 7.65
C GLN A 54 14.46 -1.63 6.70
N GLU A 55 13.35 -2.37 6.68
CA GLU A 55 12.17 -2.01 5.87
C GLU A 55 11.58 -0.67 6.31
N ILE A 56 11.53 -0.39 7.61
CA ILE A 56 11.10 0.90 8.16
C ILE A 56 11.98 2.04 7.63
N GLU A 57 13.30 1.88 7.67
CA GLU A 57 14.23 2.93 7.21
C GLU A 57 14.19 3.10 5.69
N ASP A 58 14.00 2.02 4.95
CA ASP A 58 13.84 2.07 3.49
C ASP A 58 12.53 2.75 3.09
N MET A 59 11.43 2.48 3.80
CA MET A 59 10.14 3.09 3.56
C MET A 59 10.21 4.60 3.76
N LYS A 60 10.75 5.05 4.90
CA LYS A 60 10.92 6.48 5.19
C LYS A 60 11.76 7.17 4.12
N TRP A 61 12.89 6.56 3.76
CA TRP A 61 13.80 7.13 2.78
C TRP A 61 13.18 7.25 1.38
N LEU A 62 12.40 6.24 0.94
CA LEU A 62 11.69 6.33 -0.34
C LEU A 62 10.61 7.42 -0.32
N ILE A 63 9.88 7.56 0.78
CA ILE A 63 8.89 8.63 0.96
C ILE A 63 9.58 10.01 0.86
N ASP A 64 10.75 10.18 1.47
CA ASP A 64 11.53 11.42 1.38
C ASP A 64 11.93 11.75 -0.06
N ILE A 65 12.42 10.74 -0.81
CA ILE A 65 12.79 10.92 -2.22
C ILE A 65 11.57 11.32 -3.04
N ILE A 66 10.44 10.64 -2.87
CA ILE A 66 9.23 10.96 -3.63
C ILE A 66 8.77 12.38 -3.33
N CYS A 67 8.71 12.76 -2.06
CA CYS A 67 8.29 14.10 -1.66
C CYS A 67 9.24 15.21 -2.14
N LYS A 68 10.52 14.88 -2.33
CA LYS A 68 11.51 15.82 -2.88
C LYS A 68 11.28 16.14 -4.36
N VAL A 69 10.84 15.16 -5.16
CA VAL A 69 10.83 15.29 -6.63
C VAL A 69 9.44 15.45 -7.26
N THR A 70 8.37 15.18 -6.51
CA THR A 70 7.00 15.25 -7.05
C THR A 70 6.00 15.56 -5.94
N ASP A 71 4.80 16.00 -6.32
CA ASP A 71 3.66 16.25 -5.42
C ASP A 71 2.61 15.13 -5.44
N LYS A 72 2.90 14.01 -6.12
CA LYS A 72 1.98 12.86 -6.16
C LYS A 72 1.75 12.26 -4.78
N ALA A 73 0.53 11.79 -4.58
CA ALA A 73 0.11 11.09 -3.38
C ALA A 73 0.75 9.69 -3.33
N ILE A 74 1.02 9.20 -2.13
CA ILE A 74 1.72 7.93 -1.90
C ILE A 74 0.75 6.87 -1.39
N VAL A 75 0.87 5.65 -1.90
CA VAL A 75 0.32 4.43 -1.33
C VAL A 75 1.45 3.70 -0.62
N VAL A 76 1.30 3.44 0.68
CA VAL A 76 2.26 2.64 1.45
C VAL A 76 1.88 1.18 1.34
N ASP A 77 2.73 0.38 0.69
CA ASP A 77 2.52 -1.04 0.45
C ASP A 77 3.46 -1.89 1.30
N SER A 78 2.88 -2.61 2.27
CA SER A 78 3.63 -3.57 3.09
C SER A 78 2.72 -4.58 3.78
N ALA A 79 3.23 -5.81 3.93
CA ALA A 79 2.63 -6.82 4.79
C ALA A 79 2.86 -6.54 6.28
N ASN A 80 3.79 -5.65 6.66
CA ASN A 80 4.14 -5.38 8.05
C ASN A 80 3.46 -4.10 8.59
N PRO A 81 2.59 -4.19 9.62
CA PRO A 81 1.94 -3.02 10.21
C PRO A 81 2.90 -1.95 10.74
N GLU A 82 4.07 -2.34 11.25
CA GLU A 82 5.07 -1.39 11.77
C GLU A 82 5.70 -0.56 10.64
N VAL A 83 5.93 -1.17 9.48
CA VAL A 83 6.42 -0.49 8.28
C VAL A 83 5.35 0.46 7.74
N ILE A 84 4.08 0.04 7.74
CA ILE A 84 2.94 0.90 7.37
C ILE A 84 2.88 2.12 8.28
N GLU A 85 2.91 1.92 9.60
CA GLU A 85 2.85 3.02 10.57
C GLU A 85 4.02 3.98 10.39
N ALA A 86 5.24 3.47 10.18
CA ALA A 86 6.40 4.30 9.91
C ALA A 86 6.24 5.15 8.63
N GLY A 87 5.72 4.56 7.56
CA GLY A 87 5.41 5.28 6.33
C GLY A 87 4.36 6.37 6.53
N LEU A 88 3.28 6.07 7.26
CA LEU A 88 2.24 7.04 7.60
C LEU A 88 2.78 8.21 8.43
N LYS A 89 3.60 7.93 9.46
CA LYS A 89 4.28 8.94 10.28
C LYS A 89 5.17 9.84 9.43
N GLN A 90 5.92 9.26 8.50
CA GLN A 90 6.78 10.02 7.59
C GLN A 90 5.98 10.92 6.65
N GLY A 91 4.87 10.42 6.08
CA GLY A 91 3.98 11.22 5.24
C GLY A 91 3.40 12.44 5.96
N VAL A 92 3.14 12.31 7.27
CA VAL A 92 2.66 13.40 8.12
C VAL A 92 3.78 14.38 8.48
N SER A 93 4.99 13.90 8.79
CA SER A 93 6.11 14.76 9.24
C SER A 93 6.58 15.73 8.16
N LEU A 94 6.46 15.34 6.89
CA LEU A 94 6.83 16.15 5.73
C LEU A 94 5.77 17.21 5.36
N ARG A 95 4.76 17.45 6.19
CA ARG A 95 3.74 18.49 5.98
C ARG A 95 4.36 19.89 6.07
N ALA A 96 4.56 20.51 4.91
CA ALA A 96 4.83 21.94 4.85
C ALA A 96 3.57 22.79 4.96
N GLU A 97 2.39 22.42 4.43
CA GLU A 97 1.17 23.23 4.66
C GLU A 97 -0.19 22.68 4.20
N ARG A 98 -0.30 21.63 3.34
CA ARG A 98 -1.63 21.19 2.83
C ARG A 98 -1.69 19.69 2.49
N SER A 99 -2.30 18.90 3.39
CA SER A 99 -2.60 17.45 3.27
C SER A 99 -1.43 16.47 3.53
N ASN A 100 -1.76 15.25 3.97
CA ASN A 100 -0.79 14.15 4.22
C ASN A 100 -0.26 13.65 2.87
N ARG A 101 1.06 13.44 2.73
CA ARG A 101 1.65 12.94 1.47
C ARG A 101 1.29 11.47 1.24
N VAL A 102 1.15 10.70 2.31
CA VAL A 102 0.59 9.34 2.24
C VAL A 102 -0.92 9.45 2.27
N ALA A 103 -1.55 8.98 1.21
CA ALA A 103 -2.99 9.06 1.04
C ALA A 103 -3.69 7.72 1.24
N MET A 104 -2.97 6.60 1.11
CA MET A 104 -3.56 5.27 1.10
C MET A 104 -2.63 4.20 1.70
N VAL A 105 -3.23 3.18 2.31
CA VAL A 105 -2.53 1.96 2.76
C VAL A 105 -2.89 0.79 1.86
N ASN A 106 -1.87 0.05 1.43
CA ASN A 106 -1.99 -1.23 0.75
C ASN A 106 -1.37 -2.33 1.65
N SER A 107 -2.16 -3.20 2.28
CA SER A 107 -3.63 -3.30 2.27
C SER A 107 -4.15 -3.87 3.59
N VAL A 108 -5.47 -3.99 3.71
CA VAL A 108 -6.18 -4.78 4.73
C VAL A 108 -6.90 -5.96 4.07
N ASN A 109 -7.34 -6.95 4.84
CA ASN A 109 -8.16 -8.07 4.36
C ASN A 109 -9.14 -8.50 5.47
N ALA A 110 -9.92 -9.56 5.29
CA ALA A 110 -10.92 -10.01 6.27
C ALA A 110 -10.32 -10.81 7.45
N GLU A 111 -9.01 -11.00 7.51
CA GLU A 111 -8.35 -11.61 8.66
C GLU A 111 -8.50 -10.69 9.88
N LYS A 112 -8.98 -11.26 10.99
CA LYS A 112 -9.24 -10.47 12.20
C LYS A 112 -8.00 -9.73 12.69
N ALA A 113 -6.85 -10.42 12.71
CA ALA A 113 -5.59 -9.83 13.15
C ALA A 113 -5.14 -8.67 12.24
N ARG A 114 -5.37 -8.78 10.92
CA ARG A 114 -5.03 -7.72 9.97
C ARG A 114 -5.93 -6.50 10.16
N LEU A 115 -7.24 -6.69 10.34
CA LEU A 115 -8.18 -5.60 10.63
C LEU A 115 -7.83 -4.88 11.93
N GLU A 116 -7.50 -5.64 12.99
CA GLU A 116 -7.14 -5.08 14.30
C GLU A 116 -5.81 -4.30 14.26
N ALA A 117 -4.87 -4.69 13.38
CA ALA A 117 -3.61 -4.00 13.21
C ALA A 117 -3.70 -2.76 12.30
N ILE A 118 -4.43 -2.84 11.17
CA ILE A 118 -4.46 -1.78 10.15
C ILE A 118 -5.60 -0.78 10.36
N GLY A 119 -6.76 -1.23 10.85
CA GLY A 119 -7.93 -0.40 11.08
C GLY A 119 -7.65 0.85 11.95
N PRO A 120 -6.99 0.72 13.11
CA PRO A 120 -6.59 1.88 13.91
C PRO A 120 -5.73 2.88 13.15
N LEU A 121 -4.75 2.40 12.37
CA LEU A 121 -3.83 3.24 11.62
C LEU A 121 -4.57 4.03 10.53
N VAL A 122 -5.42 3.37 9.76
CA VAL A 122 -6.20 4.02 8.69
C VAL A 122 -7.12 5.11 9.28
N GLY A 123 -7.79 4.81 10.41
CA GLY A 123 -8.65 5.75 11.12
C GLY A 123 -7.89 6.95 11.72
N GLU A 124 -6.76 6.69 12.40
CA GLU A 124 -5.94 7.72 13.06
C GLU A 124 -5.32 8.69 12.04
N TYR A 125 -4.65 8.16 11.02
CA TYR A 125 -3.98 8.95 10.00
C TYR A 125 -4.93 9.51 8.95
N ARG A 126 -6.20 9.09 9.00
CA ARG A 126 -7.27 9.48 8.07
C ARG A 126 -6.79 9.33 6.63
N VAL A 127 -6.35 8.12 6.28
CA VAL A 127 -5.96 7.72 4.92
C VAL A 127 -7.00 6.76 4.34
N ASP A 128 -6.97 6.57 3.03
CA ASP A 128 -7.77 5.57 2.35
C ASP A 128 -7.11 4.18 2.50
N VAL A 129 -7.82 3.11 2.15
CA VAL A 129 -7.28 1.75 2.28
C VAL A 129 -7.71 0.84 1.13
N ILE A 130 -6.76 0.08 0.61
CA ILE A 130 -7.04 -1.04 -0.30
C ILE A 130 -7.41 -2.27 0.53
N ALA A 131 -8.52 -2.91 0.20
CA ALA A 131 -9.10 -4.03 0.91
C ALA A 131 -9.13 -5.27 0.02
N LEU A 132 -8.27 -6.24 0.31
CA LEU A 132 -8.17 -7.50 -0.43
C LEU A 132 -9.34 -8.41 -0.04
N ALA A 133 -10.10 -8.89 -1.03
CA ALA A 133 -11.26 -9.77 -0.82
C ALA A 133 -10.85 -11.23 -0.49
N MET A 134 -10.14 -11.41 0.63
CA MET A 134 -9.66 -12.68 1.16
C MET A 134 -9.72 -12.71 2.69
N ASP A 135 -9.60 -13.91 3.27
CA ASP A 135 -9.62 -14.15 4.72
C ASP A 135 -8.49 -15.11 5.14
N ASP A 136 -8.54 -15.62 6.38
CA ASP A 136 -7.55 -16.55 6.96
C ASP A 136 -7.41 -17.87 6.16
N LYS A 137 -8.36 -18.18 5.27
CA LYS A 137 -8.32 -19.36 4.38
C LYS A 137 -7.65 -19.06 3.05
N GLY A 138 -7.20 -17.83 2.82
CA GLY A 138 -6.58 -17.38 1.59
C GLY A 138 -7.58 -16.79 0.59
N ILE A 139 -7.20 -16.80 -0.68
CA ILE A 139 -7.98 -16.19 -1.77
C ILE A 139 -9.18 -17.09 -2.12
N PRO A 140 -10.44 -16.63 -1.95
CA PRO A 140 -11.61 -17.46 -2.24
C PRO A 140 -11.76 -17.74 -3.74
N SER A 141 -12.25 -18.94 -4.11
CA SER A 141 -12.45 -19.29 -5.52
C SER A 141 -13.79 -18.82 -6.08
N ARG A 142 -14.74 -18.46 -5.21
CA ARG A 142 -16.11 -18.09 -5.60
C ARG A 142 -16.40 -16.61 -5.37
N VAL A 143 -17.19 -16.02 -6.28
CA VAL A 143 -17.64 -14.63 -6.19
C VAL A 143 -18.39 -14.36 -4.88
N GLU A 144 -19.28 -15.28 -4.47
CA GLU A 144 -20.07 -15.10 -3.24
C GLU A 144 -19.18 -15.06 -1.97
N GLU A 145 -18.04 -15.74 -2.00
CA GLU A 145 -17.10 -15.77 -0.88
C GLU A 145 -16.25 -14.49 -0.83
N ARG A 146 -15.85 -13.95 -2.00
CA ARG A 146 -15.18 -12.66 -2.10
C ARG A 146 -16.09 -11.51 -1.62
N ILE A 147 -17.37 -11.52 -2.01
CA ILE A 147 -18.37 -10.55 -1.51
C ILE A 147 -18.48 -10.64 0.01
N ARG A 148 -18.55 -11.85 0.56
CA ARG A 148 -18.63 -12.05 2.01
C ARG A 148 -17.39 -11.53 2.74
N ALA A 149 -16.20 -11.67 2.15
CA ALA A 149 -14.98 -11.07 2.67
C ALA A 149 -15.07 -9.53 2.67
N CYS A 150 -15.60 -8.92 1.61
CA CYS A 150 -15.84 -7.47 1.55
C CYS A 150 -16.79 -7.00 2.67
N ASP A 151 -17.88 -7.72 2.93
CA ASP A 151 -18.82 -7.40 4.01
C ASP A 151 -18.13 -7.42 5.38
N LEU A 152 -17.32 -8.45 5.64
CA LEU A 152 -16.54 -8.58 6.88
C LEU A 152 -15.52 -7.45 7.04
N ILE A 153 -14.87 -7.04 5.94
CA ILE A 153 -13.92 -5.92 5.96
C ILE A 153 -14.65 -4.62 6.27
N LEU A 154 -15.79 -4.32 5.64
CA LEU A 154 -16.57 -3.12 5.96
C LEU A 154 -17.01 -3.12 7.43
N GLU A 155 -17.51 -4.25 7.93
CA GLU A 155 -17.89 -4.37 9.34
C GLU A 155 -16.68 -4.10 10.25
N GLY A 156 -15.53 -4.70 9.97
CA GLY A 156 -14.31 -4.53 10.75
C GLY A 156 -13.79 -3.09 10.74
N LEU A 157 -13.72 -2.46 9.57
CA LEU A 157 -13.26 -1.08 9.41
C LEU A 157 -14.24 -0.04 10.00
N SER A 158 -15.55 -0.32 9.99
CA SER A 158 -16.57 0.57 10.57
C SER A 158 -16.35 0.83 12.06
N ARG A 159 -15.77 -0.15 12.78
CA ARG A 159 -15.43 -0.04 14.22
C ARG A 159 -14.35 1.02 14.49
N TYR A 160 -13.60 1.41 13.47
CA TYR A 160 -12.59 2.46 13.51
C TYR A 160 -13.05 3.77 12.85
N ASN A 161 -14.36 3.93 12.63
CA ASN A 161 -14.99 5.08 11.97
C ASN A 161 -14.47 5.34 10.55
N ILE A 162 -14.07 4.29 9.83
CA ILE A 162 -13.65 4.39 8.43
C ILE A 162 -14.90 4.24 7.56
N PRO A 163 -15.28 5.28 6.81
CA PRO A 163 -16.46 5.23 5.95
C PRO A 163 -16.17 4.43 4.67
N ALA A 164 -17.20 3.80 4.10
CA ALA A 164 -17.07 2.88 2.96
C ALA A 164 -16.47 3.55 1.71
N GLU A 165 -16.68 4.86 1.54
CA GLU A 165 -16.17 5.66 0.42
C GLU A 165 -14.64 5.77 0.40
N ARG A 166 -13.96 5.36 1.48
CA ARG A 166 -12.50 5.36 1.62
C ARG A 166 -11.88 3.98 1.46
N VAL A 167 -12.70 2.97 1.17
CA VAL A 167 -12.29 1.58 1.01
C VAL A 167 -12.31 1.24 -0.47
N TYR A 168 -11.15 0.84 -0.99
CA TYR A 168 -10.97 0.39 -2.36
C TYR A 168 -10.86 -1.13 -2.37
N PHE A 169 -11.93 -1.81 -2.76
CA PHE A 169 -11.92 -3.28 -2.80
C PHE A 169 -11.09 -3.80 -3.96
N ASP A 170 -10.10 -4.64 -3.65
CA ASP A 170 -9.37 -5.45 -4.61
C ASP A 170 -9.98 -6.86 -4.60
N PRO A 171 -10.66 -7.27 -5.70
CA PRO A 171 -11.25 -8.59 -5.78
C PRO A 171 -10.21 -9.69 -5.98
N LEU A 172 -8.90 -9.41 -6.06
CA LEU A 172 -7.80 -10.35 -6.21
C LEU A 172 -7.93 -11.23 -7.46
N VAL A 173 -7.94 -10.59 -8.63
CA VAL A 173 -7.90 -11.30 -9.92
C VAL A 173 -6.58 -12.08 -10.04
N LEU A 174 -6.67 -13.37 -10.39
CA LEU A 174 -5.50 -14.22 -10.56
C LEU A 174 -5.01 -14.20 -12.02
N PRO A 175 -3.73 -14.55 -12.29
CA PRO A 175 -3.25 -14.70 -13.65
C PRO A 175 -4.09 -15.71 -14.45
N ILE A 176 -4.49 -15.36 -15.67
CA ILE A 176 -5.33 -16.22 -16.53
C ILE A 176 -4.71 -17.60 -16.80
N GLY A 177 -3.37 -17.71 -16.73
CA GLY A 177 -2.66 -18.99 -16.88
C GLY A 177 -2.79 -19.92 -15.66
N VAL A 178 -3.23 -19.41 -14.51
CA VAL A 178 -3.50 -20.19 -13.29
C VAL A 178 -4.96 -20.59 -13.24
N ASP A 179 -5.87 -19.67 -13.58
CA ASP A 179 -7.30 -19.91 -13.59
C ASP A 179 -7.96 -19.14 -14.75
N THR A 180 -8.50 -19.88 -15.71
CA THR A 180 -9.15 -19.34 -16.92
C THR A 180 -10.56 -18.82 -16.67
N THR A 181 -11.11 -19.05 -15.47
CA THR A 181 -12.43 -18.55 -15.07
C THR A 181 -12.38 -17.15 -14.45
N GLN A 182 -11.19 -16.57 -14.34
CA GLN A 182 -10.98 -15.20 -13.86
C GLN A 182 -11.35 -14.19 -14.97
N GLY A 183 -12.32 -13.31 -14.70
CA GLY A 183 -12.83 -12.28 -15.62
C GLY A 183 -14.36 -12.20 -15.62
#